data_AF-A0A3A3FMF3-F1
#
_entry.id   AF-A0A3A3FMF3-F1
#
_cell.length_a   1.000
_cell.length_b   1.000
_cell.length_c   1.000
_cell.angle_alpha   90.00
_cell.angle_beta   90.00
_cell.angle_gamma   90.00
#
_symmetry.space_group_name_H-M   'P 1'
#
loop_
_entity.id
_entity.type
_entity.pdbx_description
1 polymer ?
#
loop_
_entity_poly.entity_id
_entity_poly.type
_entity_poly.pdbx_seq_one_letter_code
_entity_poly.pdbx_strand_id
1 'polypeptide(L)'
;MLIVFKEASMRKKSPLIGQEGYTPNHLLDTLMEMLETKSDAALARVLAVPPSTISKVRHKQVAINSDLLLAAHELTEMSIRELRDLMGDTKSKYWLGGMDGAIKPRKTPALPRFREVMHRDAAQATHM
;
A
#
# COMPACT_ATOMS: atom_id res chain seq x y z
N MET A 1 28.67 25.84 1.15
CA MET A 1 28.42 24.94 -0.01
C MET A 1 27.56 23.79 0.52
N LEU A 2 26.23 23.99 0.61
CA LEU A 2 25.19 23.38 -0.25
C LEU A 2 25.39 21.86 -0.35
N ILE A 3 24.49 21.03 0.19
CA ILE A 3 23.19 20.73 -0.44
C ILE A 3 22.06 20.70 0.60
N VAL A 4 21.15 21.66 0.47
CA VAL A 4 19.79 21.56 1.01
C VAL A 4 19.03 20.64 0.06
N PHE A 5 18.59 19.46 0.53
CA PHE A 5 17.67 18.61 -0.21
C PHE A 5 16.30 19.30 -0.34
N LYS A 6 16.20 20.18 -1.34
CA LYS A 6 14.96 20.72 -1.85
C LYS A 6 14.40 19.75 -2.89
N GLU A 7 13.74 18.70 -2.43
CA GLU A 7 12.85 17.92 -3.29
C GLU A 7 11.44 18.50 -3.13
N ALA A 8 11.18 19.56 -3.89
CA ALA A 8 9.83 20.03 -4.17
C ALA A 8 9.13 18.98 -5.04
N SER A 9 8.72 17.86 -4.45
CA SER A 9 7.86 16.89 -5.13
C SER A 9 6.50 17.54 -5.34
N MET A 10 6.21 17.94 -6.58
CA MET A 10 4.86 18.21 -7.06
C MET A 10 3.97 17.03 -6.63
N ARG A 11 3.20 17.19 -5.55
CA ARG A 11 2.31 16.14 -5.06
C ARG A 11 1.17 16.00 -6.06
N LYS A 12 1.30 15.09 -7.02
CA LYS A 12 0.13 14.55 -7.71
C LYS A 12 -0.79 14.02 -6.61
N LYS A 13 -1.93 14.69 -6.42
CA LYS A 13 -2.94 14.25 -5.45
C LYS A 13 -3.39 12.85 -5.86
N SER A 14 -3.52 11.96 -4.88
CA SER A 14 -4.00 10.60 -5.16
C SER A 14 -5.35 10.68 -5.87
N PRO A 15 -5.59 9.87 -6.93
CA PRO A 15 -6.88 9.85 -7.64
C PRO A 15 -8.08 9.62 -6.73
N LEU A 16 -7.88 8.98 -5.57
CA LEU A 16 -8.93 8.69 -4.58
C LEU A 16 -9.51 9.96 -3.94
N ILE A 17 -8.70 11.01 -3.75
CA ILE A 17 -9.10 12.22 -3.01
C ILE A 17 -10.26 12.96 -3.69
N GLY A 18 -10.37 12.87 -5.02
CA GLY A 18 -11.44 13.47 -5.81
C GLY A 18 -12.53 12.50 -6.26
N GLN A 19 -12.44 11.23 -5.87
CA GLN A 19 -13.37 10.22 -6.31
C GLN A 19 -14.70 10.31 -5.54
N GLU A 20 -15.80 10.31 -6.28
CA GLU A 20 -17.13 10.16 -5.69
C GLU A 20 -17.23 8.82 -4.93
N GLY A 21 -17.66 8.90 -3.68
CA GLY A 21 -17.79 7.75 -2.78
C GLY A 21 -16.57 7.46 -1.89
N TYR A 22 -15.43 8.14 -2.06
CA TYR A 22 -14.28 7.96 -1.16
C TYR A 22 -14.54 8.60 0.21
N THR A 23 -14.67 7.76 1.24
CA THR A 23 -15.06 8.11 2.62
C THR A 23 -14.05 7.58 3.64
N PRO A 24 -12.83 8.15 3.71
CA PRO A 24 -11.81 7.67 4.65
C PRO A 24 -12.21 7.81 6.12
N ASN A 25 -13.11 8.74 6.45
CA ASN A 25 -13.63 8.89 7.81
C ASN A 25 -14.35 7.63 8.29
N HIS A 26 -15.13 6.98 7.42
CA HIS A 26 -15.86 5.77 7.80
C HIS A 26 -14.91 4.65 8.22
N LEU A 27 -13.84 4.41 7.44
CA LEU A 27 -12.75 3.50 7.83
C LEU A 27 -12.14 3.90 9.18
N LEU A 28 -11.75 5.17 9.35
CA LEU A 28 -11.10 5.61 10.58
C LEU A 28 -12.02 5.49 11.81
N ASP A 29 -13.30 5.80 11.66
CA ASP A 29 -14.28 5.73 12.74
C ASP A 29 -14.56 4.27 13.13
N THR A 30 -14.70 3.37 12.15
CA THR A 30 -14.78 1.93 12.43
C THR A 30 -13.52 1.42 13.15
N LEU A 31 -12.33 1.84 12.73
CA LEU A 31 -11.09 1.46 13.42
C LEU A 31 -11.02 2.05 14.84
N MET A 32 -11.53 3.26 15.07
CA MET A 32 -11.59 3.82 16.41
C MET A 32 -12.48 2.99 17.33
N GLU A 33 -13.64 2.56 16.84
CA GLU A 33 -14.57 1.70 17.59
C GLU A 33 -13.97 0.33 17.88
N MET A 34 -13.40 -0.34 16.88
CA MET A 34 -12.82 -1.69 17.04
C MET A 34 -11.59 -1.72 17.95
N LEU A 35 -10.78 -0.66 17.93
CA LEU A 35 -9.54 -0.56 18.72
C LEU A 35 -9.74 0.22 20.03
N GLU A 36 -10.99 0.56 20.37
CA GLU A 36 -11.39 1.30 21.57
C GLU A 36 -10.63 2.62 21.79
N THR A 37 -10.30 3.32 20.69
CA THR A 37 -9.56 4.58 20.75
C THR A 37 -10.51 5.78 20.74
N LYS A 38 -10.30 6.71 21.69
CA LYS A 38 -11.19 7.88 21.88
C LYS A 38 -10.81 9.11 21.06
N SER A 39 -9.69 9.06 20.32
CA SER A 39 -9.19 10.20 19.56
C SER A 39 -8.26 9.76 18.44
N ASP A 40 -8.17 10.60 17.41
CA ASP A 40 -7.24 10.42 16.29
C ASP A 40 -5.79 10.27 16.73
N ALA A 41 -5.38 10.99 17.79
CA ALA A 41 -4.03 10.88 18.31
C ALA A 41 -3.78 9.53 18.98
N ALA A 42 -4.78 8.95 19.63
CA ALA A 42 -4.71 7.59 20.18
C ALA A 42 -4.69 6.55 19.05
N LEU A 43 -5.58 6.69 18.08
CA LEU A 43 -5.62 5.83 16.89
C LEU A 43 -4.28 5.84 16.14
N ALA A 44 -3.70 7.02 15.93
CA ALA A 44 -2.41 7.18 15.27
C ALA A 44 -1.27 6.42 15.98
N ARG A 45 -1.26 6.44 17.31
CA ARG A 45 -0.26 5.71 18.11
C ARG A 45 -0.43 4.20 17.97
N VAL A 46 -1.67 3.70 18.04
CA VAL A 46 -1.98 2.28 17.89
C VAL A 46 -1.58 1.79 16.49
N LEU A 47 -1.92 2.57 15.44
CA LEU A 47 -1.57 2.28 14.05
C LEU A 47 -0.11 2.63 13.68
N ALA A 48 0.73 3.03 14.65
CA ALA A 48 2.12 3.44 14.44
C ALA A 48 2.34 4.50 13.34
N VAL A 49 1.38 5.41 13.12
CA VAL A 49 1.46 6.50 12.15
C VAL A 49 1.55 7.87 12.83
N PRO A 50 2.14 8.89 12.17
CA PRO A 50 2.12 10.25 12.71
C PRO A 50 0.67 10.79 12.86
N PRO A 51 0.33 11.49 13.96
CA PRO A 51 -1.00 12.09 14.13
C PRO A 51 -1.41 13.04 12.99
N SER A 52 -0.44 13.74 12.40
CA SER A 52 -0.68 14.61 11.25
C SER A 52 -1.18 13.85 10.01
N THR A 53 -0.86 12.56 9.90
CA THR A 53 -1.34 11.70 8.80
C THR A 53 -2.83 11.45 8.95
N ILE A 54 -3.30 11.06 10.14
CA ILE A 54 -4.74 10.84 10.41
C ILE A 54 -5.55 12.11 10.15
N SER A 55 -5.09 13.27 10.64
CA SER A 55 -5.76 14.55 10.36
C SER A 55 -5.83 14.86 8.86
N LYS A 56 -4.72 14.70 8.12
CA LYS A 56 -4.71 14.92 6.66
C LYS A 56 -5.62 13.94 5.91
N VAL A 57 -5.71 12.70 6.37
CA VAL A 57 -6.62 11.68 5.83
C VAL A 57 -8.08 12.08 6.06
N ARG A 58 -8.43 12.50 7.28
CA ARG A 58 -9.80 12.94 7.61
C ARG A 58 -10.26 14.11 6.75
N HIS A 59 -9.34 15.03 6.47
CA HIS A 59 -9.60 16.17 5.59
C HIS A 59 -9.40 15.87 4.10
N LYS A 60 -9.25 14.60 3.72
CA LYS A 60 -9.01 14.14 2.34
C LYS A 60 -7.85 14.87 1.66
N GLN A 61 -6.86 15.35 2.41
CA GLN A 61 -5.67 16.00 1.85
C GLN A 61 -4.65 14.96 1.39
N VAL A 62 -4.68 13.77 2.00
CA VAL A 62 -3.84 12.62 1.69
C VAL A 62 -4.75 11.39 1.63
N ALA A 63 -4.54 10.50 0.66
CA ALA A 63 -5.25 9.24 0.61
C ALA A 63 -4.68 8.27 1.65
N ILE A 64 -5.50 7.31 2.08
CA ILE A 64 -5.03 6.19 2.91
C ILE A 64 -3.88 5.49 2.17
N ASN A 65 -2.71 5.39 2.81
CA ASN A 65 -1.55 4.68 2.29
C ASN A 65 -1.63 3.18 2.60
N SER A 66 -0.87 2.39 1.84
CA SER A 66 -0.81 0.94 2.02
C SER A 66 -0.33 0.54 3.42
N ASP A 67 0.64 1.25 3.99
CA ASP A 67 1.17 0.93 5.33
C ASP A 67 0.10 1.08 6.42
N LEU A 68 -0.80 2.07 6.29
CA LEU A 68 -1.91 2.26 7.23
C LEU A 68 -2.95 1.14 7.08
N LEU A 69 -3.24 0.70 5.85
CA LEU A 69 -4.12 -0.46 5.63
C LEU A 69 -3.51 -1.75 6.16
N LEU A 70 -2.19 -1.92 6.01
CA LEU A 70 -1.47 -3.07 6.53
C LEU A 70 -1.52 -3.08 8.06
N ALA A 71 -1.20 -1.97 8.71
CA ALA A 71 -1.28 -1.86 10.17
C ALA A 71 -2.71 -2.12 10.67
N ALA A 72 -3.72 -1.57 9.99
CA ALA A 72 -5.11 -1.84 10.33
C ALA A 72 -5.46 -3.32 10.18
N HIS A 73 -5.05 -3.97 9.09
CA HIS A 73 -5.24 -5.40 8.87
C HIS A 73 -4.60 -6.25 9.98
N GLU A 74 -3.36 -5.95 10.35
CA GLU A 74 -2.64 -6.69 11.41
C GLU A 74 -3.28 -6.53 12.79
N LEU A 75 -3.94 -5.40 13.06
CA LEU A 75 -4.52 -5.11 14.37
C LEU A 75 -5.98 -5.55 14.50
N THR A 76 -6.73 -5.57 13.39
CA THR A 76 -8.17 -5.92 13.40
C THR A 76 -8.48 -7.26 12.73
N GLU A 77 -7.50 -7.91 12.10
CA GLU A 77 -7.65 -9.11 11.28
C GLU A 77 -8.63 -8.95 10.10
N MET A 78 -9.09 -7.73 9.82
CA MET A 78 -9.96 -7.43 8.69
C MET A 78 -9.18 -7.57 7.39
N SER A 79 -9.79 -8.15 6.37
CA SER A 79 -9.15 -8.24 5.07
C SER A 79 -8.90 -6.83 4.50
N ILE A 80 -7.81 -6.69 3.73
CA ILE A 80 -7.52 -5.45 2.99
C ILE A 80 -8.70 -5.06 2.08
N ARG A 81 -9.51 -6.02 1.62
CA ARG A 81 -10.73 -5.72 0.87
C ARG A 81 -11.76 -4.98 1.74
N GLU A 82 -12.11 -5.52 2.89
CA GLU A 82 -13.10 -4.91 3.79
C GLU A 82 -12.68 -3.52 4.21
N LEU A 83 -11.40 -3.33 4.54
CA LEU A 83 -10.85 -2.00 4.88
C LEU A 83 -10.97 -1.01 3.71
N ARG A 84 -10.76 -1.47 2.48
CA ARG A 84 -10.91 -0.63 1.28
C ARG A 84 -12.38 -0.33 0.96
N ASP A 85 -13.27 -1.29 1.21
CA ASP A 85 -14.71 -1.11 1.07
C ASP A 85 -15.25 -0.10 2.09
N LEU A 86 -14.76 -0.14 3.34
CA LEU A 86 -15.09 0.84 4.38
C LEU A 86 -14.74 2.28 3.98
N MET A 87 -13.62 2.49 3.28
CA MET A 87 -13.26 3.83 2.78
C MET A 87 -13.87 4.17 1.41
N GLY A 88 -14.72 3.30 0.85
CA GLY A 88 -15.36 3.51 -0.45
C GLY A 88 -14.43 3.37 -1.66
N ASP A 89 -13.30 2.67 -1.48
CA ASP A 89 -12.35 2.33 -2.55
C ASP A 89 -12.77 1.02 -3.25
N THR A 90 -14.01 0.97 -3.71
CA THR A 90 -14.59 -0.23 -4.35
C THR A 90 -14.19 -0.37 -5.83
N LYS A 91 -13.70 0.71 -6.45
CA LYS A 91 -13.37 0.76 -7.89
C LYS A 91 -11.95 0.31 -8.23
N SER A 92 -11.12 -0.07 -7.26
CA SER A 92 -9.77 -0.55 -7.58
C SER A 92 -9.86 -1.89 -8.30
N LYS A 93 -9.53 -1.81 -9.58
CA LYS A 93 -9.62 -2.84 -10.61
C LYS A 93 -8.72 -4.07 -10.37
N TYR A 94 -7.94 -4.10 -9.29
CA TYR A 94 -6.71 -4.88 -9.23
C TYR A 94 -6.75 -6.16 -8.39
N TRP A 95 -7.85 -6.48 -7.72
CA TRP A 95 -7.84 -7.56 -6.74
C TRP A 95 -9.05 -8.50 -6.89
N LEU A 96 -9.06 -9.39 -7.90
CA LEU A 96 -10.03 -10.52 -8.05
C LEU A 96 -11.39 -10.18 -8.71
N GLY A 97 -11.38 -9.75 -9.97
CA GLY A 97 -12.63 -9.62 -10.75
C GLY A 97 -12.56 -8.83 -12.06
N GLY A 98 -11.35 -8.46 -12.50
CA GLY A 98 -11.10 -7.82 -13.80
C GLY A 98 -9.70 -8.11 -14.36
N MET A 99 -9.06 -9.18 -13.87
CA MET A 99 -7.73 -9.63 -14.31
C MET A 99 -7.80 -10.58 -15.52
N ASP A 100 -8.99 -10.87 -16.01
CA ASP A 100 -9.27 -11.69 -17.18
C ASP A 100 -8.89 -10.99 -18.50
N GLY A 101 -8.89 -9.65 -18.57
CA GLY A 101 -8.77 -8.95 -19.86
C GLY A 101 -7.46 -8.19 -20.17
N ALA A 102 -6.68 -7.76 -19.16
CA ALA A 102 -5.67 -6.71 -19.39
C ALA A 102 -4.25 -6.98 -18.85
N ILE A 103 -4.02 -8.13 -18.21
CA ILE A 103 -2.64 -8.57 -17.95
C ILE A 103 -2.10 -9.11 -19.27
N LYS A 104 -1.41 -8.27 -20.05
CA LYS A 104 -0.50 -8.81 -21.07
C LYS A 104 0.42 -9.76 -20.32
N PRO A 105 0.50 -11.06 -20.69
CA PRO A 105 1.43 -11.97 -20.03
C PRO A 105 2.80 -11.33 -20.17
N ARG A 106 3.37 -10.88 -19.04
CA ARG A 106 4.74 -10.39 -19.02
C ARG A 106 5.53 -11.59 -19.55
N LYS A 107 6.19 -11.48 -20.71
CA LYS A 107 7.12 -12.52 -21.16
C LYS A 107 8.09 -12.71 -20.00
N THR A 108 7.92 -13.77 -19.23
CA THR A 108 8.87 -14.14 -18.20
C THR A 108 10.17 -14.33 -18.96
N PRO A 109 11.21 -13.49 -18.75
CA PRO A 109 12.50 -13.80 -19.32
C PRO A 109 12.82 -15.23 -18.86
N ALA A 110 13.25 -16.09 -19.78
CA ALA A 110 13.68 -17.43 -19.44
C ALA A 110 14.96 -17.27 -18.60
N LEU A 111 14.76 -17.03 -17.29
CA LEU A 111 15.83 -17.00 -16.33
C LEU A 111 16.35 -18.44 -16.31
N PRO A 112 17.66 -18.65 -16.55
CA PRO A 112 18.23 -19.98 -16.46
C PRO A 112 17.87 -20.54 -15.09
N ARG A 113 17.49 -21.82 -15.02
CA ARG A 113 17.20 -22.40 -13.71
C ARG A 113 18.47 -22.24 -12.88
N PHE A 114 18.32 -21.91 -11.60
CA PHE A 114 19.46 -21.70 -10.69
C PHE A 114 20.48 -22.85 -10.76
N ARG A 115 20.00 -24.08 -11.00
CA ARG A 115 20.81 -25.28 -11.22
C ARG A 115 21.67 -25.25 -12.50
N GLU A 116 21.20 -24.66 -13.59
CA GLU A 116 21.96 -24.52 -14.85
C GLU A 116 23.10 -23.51 -14.74
N VAL A 117 22.92 -22.45 -13.94
CA VAL A 117 23.97 -21.45 -13.70
C VAL A 117 25.14 -22.07 -12.94
N MET A 118 24.84 -22.85 -11.89
CA MET A 118 25.88 -23.44 -11.02
C MET A 118 26.70 -24.56 -11.68
N HIS A 119 26.15 -25.31 -12.66
CA HIS A 119 26.90 -26.38 -13.32
C HIS A 119 27.86 -25.87 -14.41
N ARG A 120 27.72 -24.64 -14.90
CA ARG A 120 28.65 -24.04 -15.88
C ARG A 120 29.97 -23.60 -15.26
N ASP A 121 29.94 -23.12 -14.01
CA ASP A 121 31.15 -22.66 -13.32
C ASP A 121 32.01 -23.83 -12.82
N ALA A 122 31.39 -24.96 -12.44
CA ALA A 122 32.12 -26.16 -12.03
C ALA A 122 32.91 -26.81 -13.18
N ALA A 123 32.43 -26.72 -14.43
CA ALA A 123 33.09 -27.31 -15.59
C ALA A 123 34.30 -26.50 -16.09
N GLN A 124 34.36 -25.19 -15.81
CA GLN A 124 35.48 -24.32 -16.21
C GLN A 124 36.66 -24.38 -15.24
N ALA A 125 36.45 -24.87 -14.01
CA ALA A 125 37.52 -25.00 -13.00
C ALA A 125 38.43 -26.23 -13.20
N THR A 126 38.19 -27.07 -14.20
CA THR A 126 38.96 -28.32 -14.45
C THR A 126 40.00 -28.18 -15.58
N HIS A 127 40.35 -26.96 -15.99
CA HIS A 127 41.39 -26.72 -17.01
C HIS A 127 42.39 -25.61 -16.68
N MET A 128 42.66 -25.38 -15.38
CA MET A 128 43.83 -24.61 -14.93
C MET A 128 44.79 -25.51 -14.17
#